data_AF-A0A661TPL6-F1
#
_entry.id   AF-A0A661TPL6-F1
#
_cell.length_a   1.000
_cell.length_b   1.000
_cell.length_c   1.000
_cell.angle_alpha   90.00
_cell.angle_beta   90.00
_cell.angle_gamma   90.00
#
_symmetry.space_group_name_H-M   'P 1'
#
loop_
_entity.id
_entity.type
_entity.pdbx_description
1 polymer ?
#
loop_
_entity_poly.entity_id
_entity_poly.type
_entity_poly.pdbx_seq_one_letter_code
_entity_poly.pdbx_strand_id
1 'polypeptide(L)'
;MKKRIDVKLLSILCVIVLVFLVLSASAFSAKKDKVEEWIGLEGGSITLEDVTITFEPNVLTKDTKIFIIYFGDGLYQFGPEIKVNGTFTLYFADAPAGESTIMTFKQGEWIELDCIDGYVETDHFSRYRGAW
;
A
#
# COMPACT_ATOMS: atom_id res chain seq x y z
N MET A 1 32.81 47.30 11.67
CA MET A 1 33.43 45.98 11.98
C MET A 1 32.80 44.92 11.07
N LYS A 2 33.55 44.37 10.11
CA LYS A 2 33.07 43.26 9.24
C LYS A 2 33.00 41.99 10.09
N LYS A 3 31.80 41.45 10.35
CA LYS A 3 31.63 40.13 10.96
C LYS A 3 32.33 39.10 10.06
N ARG A 4 33.45 38.52 10.52
CA ARG A 4 34.07 37.38 9.84
C ARG A 4 33.14 36.19 10.05
N ILE A 5 32.54 35.72 8.96
CA ILE A 5 31.74 34.50 8.97
C ILE A 5 32.67 33.35 9.32
N ASP A 6 32.32 32.57 10.34
CA ASP A 6 33.05 31.36 10.68
C ASP A 6 32.78 30.30 9.59
N VAL A 7 33.77 30.10 8.73
CA VAL A 7 33.68 29.18 7.58
C VAL A 7 33.42 27.74 8.03
N LYS A 8 33.88 27.34 9.24
CA LYS A 8 33.61 26.00 9.78
C LYS A 8 32.13 25.85 10.16
N LEU A 9 31.57 26.87 10.81
CA LEU A 9 30.16 26.88 11.19
C LEU A 9 29.25 26.88 9.94
N LEU A 10 29.61 27.65 8.91
CA LEU A 10 28.87 27.68 7.64
C LEU A 10 28.92 26.32 6.94
N SER A 11 30.07 25.66 6.92
CA SER A 11 30.23 24.32 6.33
C SER A 11 29.37 23.27 7.03
N ILE A 12 29.35 23.26 8.36
CA ILE A 12 28.50 22.35 9.15
C ILE A 12 27.02 22.60 8.86
N LEU A 13 26.60 23.88 8.84
CA LEU A 13 25.22 24.24 8.53
C LEU A 13 24.82 23.80 7.12
N CYS A 14 25.69 23.96 6.13
CA CYS A 14 25.46 23.48 4.77
C CYS A 14 25.27 21.96 4.70
N VAL A 15 26.10 21.19 5.41
CA VAL A 15 25.96 19.71 5.46
C VAL A 15 24.63 19.32 6.08
N ILE A 16 24.22 19.97 7.18
CA ILE A 16 22.92 19.72 7.83
C ILE A 16 21.77 20.00 6.86
N VAL A 17 21.79 21.14 6.17
CA VAL A 17 20.76 21.51 5.19
C VAL A 17 20.70 20.50 4.04
N LEU A 18 21.84 20.03 3.55
CA LEU A 18 21.90 18.99 2.52
C LEU A 18 21.32 17.65 3.00
N VAL A 19 21.62 17.23 4.22
CA VAL A 19 21.04 16.01 4.81
C VAL A 19 19.51 16.13 4.93
N PHE A 20 19.01 17.28 5.40
CA PHE A 20 17.56 17.52 5.48
C PHE A 20 16.90 17.56 4.10
N LEU A 21 17.55 18.12 3.09
CA LEU A 21 17.07 18.13 1.70
C LEU A 21 17.00 16.72 1.10
N VAL A 22 18.00 15.88 1.38
CA VAL A 22 17.98 14.48 0.94
C VAL A 22 16.85 13.73 1.63
N LEU A 23 16.72 13.85 2.96
CA LEU A 23 15.66 13.17 3.71
C LEU A 23 14.25 13.63 3.29
N SER A 24 14.07 14.92 2.99
CA SER A 24 12.78 15.43 2.51
C SER A 24 12.49 14.97 1.09
N ALA A 25 13.47 14.93 0.19
CA ALA A 25 13.30 14.36 -1.15
C ALA A 25 12.90 12.88 -1.10
N SER A 26 13.51 12.08 -0.22
CA SER A 26 13.14 10.68 -0.01
C SER A 26 11.69 10.52 0.47
N ALA A 27 11.22 11.40 1.35
CA ALA A 27 9.85 11.35 1.87
C ALA A 27 8.78 11.75 0.83
N PHE A 28 9.15 12.56 -0.17
CA PHE A 28 8.26 12.99 -1.25
C PHE A 28 8.28 12.08 -2.50
N SER A 29 9.27 11.19 -2.63
CA SER A 29 9.41 10.29 -3.78
C SER A 29 8.61 8.97 -3.64
N ALA A 30 7.72 8.85 -2.65
CA ALA A 30 6.78 7.74 -2.60
C ALA A 30 5.68 8.00 -3.64
N LYS A 31 5.75 7.33 -4.80
CA LYS A 31 4.70 7.32 -5.82
C LYS A 31 3.39 6.94 -5.13
N LYS A 32 2.42 7.85 -5.11
CA LYS A 32 1.14 7.64 -4.46
C LYS A 32 0.02 7.70 -5.48
N ASP A 33 -0.39 6.53 -5.96
CA ASP A 33 -1.54 6.39 -6.85
C ASP A 33 -2.75 5.87 -6.09
N LYS A 34 -3.94 6.23 -6.57
CA LYS A 34 -5.20 5.84 -5.96
C LYS A 34 -6.25 5.61 -7.03
N VAL A 35 -6.99 4.52 -6.87
CA VAL A 35 -8.23 4.23 -7.61
C VAL A 35 -9.38 4.08 -6.63
N GLU A 36 -10.58 4.47 -7.05
CA GLU A 36 -11.81 4.27 -6.29
C GLU A 36 -12.92 3.81 -7.22
N GLU A 37 -13.72 2.84 -6.79
CA GLU A 37 -14.83 2.32 -7.57
C GLU A 37 -16.02 1.96 -6.66
N TRP A 38 -17.24 2.17 -7.17
CA TRP A 38 -18.44 1.73 -6.48
C TRP A 38 -18.70 0.28 -6.85
N ILE A 39 -18.65 -0.61 -5.85
CA ILE A 39 -18.95 -2.03 -6.01
C ILE A 39 -20.28 -2.32 -5.30
N GLY A 40 -21.23 -2.86 -6.05
CA GLY A 40 -22.57 -3.19 -5.56
C GLY A 40 -22.66 -4.59 -4.95
N LEU A 41 -23.90 -4.98 -4.63
CA LEU A 41 -24.21 -6.32 -4.11
C LEU A 41 -24.01 -7.43 -5.15
N GLU A 42 -24.01 -7.10 -6.43
CA GLU A 42 -23.70 -8.01 -7.53
C GLU A 42 -22.24 -8.46 -7.59
N GLY A 43 -21.37 -7.88 -6.75
CA GLY A 43 -19.94 -8.12 -6.80
C GLY A 43 -19.26 -7.21 -7.82
N GLY A 44 -17.99 -7.48 -8.07
CA GLY A 44 -17.17 -6.69 -8.99
C GLY A 44 -15.70 -6.70 -8.61
N SER A 45 -14.90 -5.99 -9.38
CA SER A 45 -13.46 -5.92 -9.18
C SER A 45 -12.93 -4.50 -9.31
N ILE A 46 -11.84 -4.22 -8.62
CA ILE A 46 -11.10 -2.96 -8.71
C ILE A 46 -9.61 -3.28 -8.83
N THR A 47 -8.93 -2.64 -9.79
CA THR A 47 -7.52 -2.90 -10.09
C THR A 47 -6.71 -1.61 -10.00
N LEU A 48 -5.53 -1.69 -9.38
CA LEU A 48 -4.51 -0.65 -9.41
C LEU A 48 -3.14 -1.30 -9.62
N GLU A 49 -2.49 -0.95 -10.73
CA GLU A 49 -1.21 -1.54 -11.13
C GLU A 49 -1.33 -3.08 -11.16
N ASP A 50 -0.46 -3.77 -10.43
CA ASP A 50 -0.38 -5.24 -10.41
C ASP A 50 -1.34 -5.90 -9.41
N VAL A 51 -2.20 -5.12 -8.73
CA VAL A 51 -3.09 -5.65 -7.70
C VAL A 51 -4.56 -5.46 -8.05
N THR A 52 -5.31 -6.55 -7.93
CA THR A 52 -6.77 -6.57 -8.13
C THR A 52 -7.47 -7.10 -6.89
N ILE A 53 -8.56 -6.44 -6.48
CA ILE A 53 -9.51 -6.96 -5.48
C ILE A 53 -10.77 -7.39 -6.21
N THR A 54 -11.26 -8.59 -5.93
CA THR A 54 -12.48 -9.14 -6.52
C THR A 54 -13.45 -9.56 -5.42
N PHE A 55 -14.70 -9.11 -5.54
CA PHE A 55 -15.82 -9.45 -4.66
C PHE A 55 -16.83 -10.29 -5.43
N GLU A 56 -17.20 -11.44 -4.87
CA GLU A 56 -18.33 -12.23 -5.34
C GLU A 56 -19.66 -11.58 -4.95
N PRO A 57 -20.78 -11.96 -5.59
CA PRO A 57 -22.10 -11.46 -5.24
C PRO A 57 -22.43 -11.67 -3.75
N ASN A 58 -22.98 -10.63 -3.12
CA ASN A 58 -23.39 -10.56 -1.70
C ASN A 58 -22.26 -10.64 -0.66
N VAL A 59 -20.98 -10.61 -1.06
CA VAL A 59 -19.85 -10.45 -0.12
C VAL A 59 -19.91 -9.06 0.54
N LEU A 60 -20.17 -8.02 -0.26
CA LEU A 60 -20.46 -6.70 0.28
C LEU A 60 -21.87 -6.67 0.86
N THR A 61 -22.03 -5.98 1.99
CA THR A 61 -23.33 -5.87 2.69
C THR A 61 -24.24 -4.78 2.10
N LYS A 62 -23.67 -3.92 1.26
CA LYS A 62 -24.31 -2.80 0.56
C LYS A 62 -23.33 -2.26 -0.49
N ASP A 63 -23.85 -1.46 -1.42
CA ASP A 63 -23.04 -0.69 -2.34
C ASP A 63 -22.01 0.15 -1.58
N THR A 64 -20.75 -0.09 -1.88
CA THR A 64 -19.63 0.51 -1.14
C THR A 64 -18.60 1.04 -2.12
N LYS A 65 -18.12 2.26 -1.84
CA LYS A 65 -17.00 2.84 -2.57
C LYS A 65 -15.70 2.23 -2.04
N ILE A 66 -15.14 1.28 -2.79
CA ILE A 66 -13.86 0.63 -2.48
C ILE A 66 -12.73 1.47 -3.08
N PHE A 67 -11.57 1.47 -2.42
CA PHE A 67 -10.36 2.11 -2.93
C PHE A 67 -9.12 1.24 -2.72
N ILE A 68 -8.17 1.42 -3.64
CA ILE A 68 -6.79 0.94 -3.51
C ILE A 68 -5.88 2.17 -3.55
N ILE A 69 -4.91 2.23 -2.64
CA ILE A 69 -3.82 3.21 -2.67
C ILE A 69 -2.51 2.44 -2.81
N TYR A 70 -1.73 2.78 -3.83
CA TYR A 70 -0.35 2.33 -3.98
C TYR A 70 0.59 3.36 -3.35
N PHE A 71 1.54 2.92 -2.53
CA PHE A 71 2.51 3.79 -1.85
C PHE A 71 3.93 3.71 -2.43
N GLY A 72 4.15 2.93 -3.49
CA GLY A 72 5.48 2.55 -3.95
C GLY A 72 5.95 1.24 -3.31
N ASP A 73 7.04 0.68 -3.85
CA ASP A 73 7.73 -0.51 -3.32
C ASP A 73 6.82 -1.72 -3.04
N GLY A 74 5.82 -1.94 -3.91
CA GLY A 74 4.88 -3.06 -3.77
C GLY A 74 3.92 -2.95 -2.56
N LEU A 75 3.85 -1.79 -1.91
CA LEU A 75 2.96 -1.55 -0.76
C LEU A 75 1.62 -0.96 -1.20
N TYR A 76 0.55 -1.69 -0.89
CA TYR A 76 -0.82 -1.28 -1.17
C TYR A 76 -1.64 -1.11 0.11
N GLN A 77 -2.65 -0.25 0.08
CA GLN A 77 -3.66 -0.14 1.12
C GLN A 77 -5.06 -0.21 0.52
N PHE A 78 -5.88 -1.10 1.08
CA PHE A 78 -7.26 -1.30 0.69
C PHE A 78 -8.19 -0.69 1.72
N GLY A 79 -9.32 -0.17 1.25
CA GLY A 79 -10.36 0.30 2.13
C GLY A 79 -11.63 0.68 1.38
N PRO A 80 -12.60 1.28 2.09
CA PRO A 80 -12.63 1.49 3.54
C PRO A 80 -12.68 0.18 4.33
N GLU A 81 -12.30 0.22 5.61
CA GLU A 81 -12.52 -0.92 6.49
C GLU A 81 -14.03 -1.08 6.75
N ILE A 82 -14.58 -2.21 6.31
CA ILE A 82 -16.00 -2.53 6.37
C ILE A 82 -16.17 -4.00 6.73
N LYS A 83 -17.36 -4.33 7.26
CA LYS A 83 -17.76 -5.72 7.46
C LYS A 83 -18.26 -6.33 6.16
N VAL A 84 -17.73 -7.49 5.80
CA VAL A 84 -18.15 -8.31 4.65
C VAL A 84 -18.84 -9.60 5.12
N ASN A 85 -19.64 -10.19 4.24
CA ASN A 85 -20.26 -11.49 4.41
C ASN A 85 -19.39 -12.56 3.72
N GLY A 86 -18.42 -13.10 4.43
CA GLY A 86 -17.46 -14.07 3.87
C GLY A 86 -16.13 -13.42 3.54
N THR A 87 -15.51 -13.85 2.45
CA THR A 87 -14.19 -13.44 2.01
C THR A 87 -14.26 -12.80 0.62
N PHE A 88 -13.19 -12.10 0.25
CA PHE A 88 -12.93 -11.58 -1.07
C PHE A 88 -11.53 -12.01 -1.52
N THR A 89 -11.29 -11.93 -2.82
CA THR A 89 -10.05 -12.40 -3.42
C THR A 89 -9.16 -11.22 -3.78
N LEU A 90 -7.89 -11.33 -3.44
CA LEU A 90 -6.82 -10.47 -3.90
C LEU A 90 -6.01 -11.23 -4.96
N TYR A 91 -5.61 -10.53 -6.02
CA TYR A 91 -4.69 -11.04 -7.02
C TYR A 91 -3.50 -10.10 -7.16
N PHE A 92 -2.28 -10.66 -7.09
CA PHE A 92 -1.00 -9.99 -7.26
C PHE A 92 -0.33 -10.52 -8.53
N ALA A 93 -0.29 -9.70 -9.59
CA ALA A 93 0.23 -10.10 -10.89
C ALA A 93 1.75 -10.29 -10.92
N ASP A 94 2.46 -9.70 -9.95
CA ASP A 94 3.91 -9.78 -9.77
C ASP A 94 4.34 -10.94 -8.87
N ALA A 95 3.39 -11.72 -8.32
CA ALA A 95 3.69 -12.87 -7.49
C ALA A 95 4.34 -14.02 -8.30
N PRO A 96 5.27 -14.78 -7.70
CA PRO A 96 5.80 -15.99 -8.31
C PRO A 96 4.71 -17.03 -8.55
N ALA A 97 4.88 -17.86 -9.59
CA ALA A 97 4.04 -19.03 -9.78
C ALA A 97 4.24 -20.06 -8.65
N GLY A 98 3.17 -20.75 -8.26
CA GLY A 98 3.16 -21.69 -7.14
C GLY A 98 2.93 -21.03 -5.78
N GLU A 99 3.46 -21.65 -4.73
CA GLU A 99 3.33 -21.16 -3.35
C GLU A 99 4.31 -20.02 -3.06
N SER A 100 3.78 -18.93 -2.53
CA SER A 100 4.49 -17.73 -2.10
C SER A 100 3.78 -17.12 -0.89
N THR A 101 4.25 -15.94 -0.45
CA THR A 101 3.72 -15.29 0.74
C THR A 101 3.47 -13.81 0.47
N ILE A 102 2.36 -13.30 1.01
CA ILE A 102 2.14 -11.86 1.15
C ILE A 102 2.10 -11.50 2.63
N MET A 103 2.38 -10.24 2.94
CA MET A 103 2.27 -9.69 4.28
C MET A 103 1.04 -8.79 4.35
N THR A 104 0.21 -8.96 5.38
CA THR A 104 -0.89 -8.04 5.70
C THR A 104 -0.67 -7.41 7.08
N PHE A 105 -1.17 -6.19 7.27
CA PHE A 105 -1.11 -5.53 8.56
C PHE A 105 -2.37 -5.80 9.39
N LYS A 106 -2.24 -6.42 10.55
CA LYS A 106 -3.37 -6.74 11.43
C LYS A 106 -2.99 -6.46 12.88
N GLN A 107 -3.83 -5.71 13.58
CA GLN A 107 -3.67 -5.41 15.02
C GLN A 107 -2.30 -4.82 15.41
N GLY A 108 -1.67 -4.04 14.53
CA GLY A 108 -0.39 -3.40 14.82
C GLY A 108 0.83 -4.18 14.35
N GLU A 109 0.64 -5.37 13.79
CA GLU A 109 1.72 -6.26 13.37
C GLU A 109 1.56 -6.67 11.90
N TRP A 110 2.67 -7.02 11.27
CA TRP A 110 2.65 -7.65 9.95
C TRP A 110 2.56 -9.16 10.13
N ILE A 111 1.59 -9.78 9.46
CA ILE A 111 1.38 -11.22 9.47
C ILE A 111 1.47 -11.77 8.05
N GLU A 112 1.94 -13.00 7.91
CA GLU A 112 2.06 -13.72 6.66
C GLU A 112 0.72 -14.35 6.26
N LEU A 113 0.40 -14.32 4.97
CA LEU A 113 -0.69 -15.06 4.35
C LEU A 113 -0.14 -15.86 3.17
N ASP A 114 -0.66 -17.07 3.01
CA ASP A 114 -0.36 -17.92 1.87
C ASP A 114 -0.88 -17.29 0.58
N CYS A 115 -0.05 -17.28 -0.45
CA CYS A 115 -0.37 -16.78 -1.77
C CYS A 115 -0.06 -17.88 -2.80
N ILE A 116 -1.08 -18.34 -3.51
CA ILE A 116 -0.96 -19.41 -4.48
C ILE A 116 -1.26 -18.84 -5.86
N ASP A 117 -0.27 -18.87 -6.75
CA ASP A 117 -0.38 -18.33 -8.11
C ASP A 117 -0.88 -16.86 -8.14
N GLY A 118 -0.44 -16.07 -7.16
CA GLY A 118 -0.84 -14.67 -7.01
C GLY A 118 -2.17 -14.44 -6.30
N TYR A 119 -2.92 -15.48 -5.95
CA TYR A 119 -4.22 -15.37 -5.30
C TYR A 119 -4.15 -15.49 -3.79
N VAL A 120 -4.89 -14.62 -3.11
CA VAL A 120 -5.08 -14.63 -1.65
C VAL A 120 -6.54 -14.40 -1.31
N GLU A 121 -7.11 -15.26 -0.51
CA GLU A 121 -8.47 -15.11 0.02
C GLU A 121 -8.42 -14.48 1.42
N THR A 122 -9.20 -13.42 1.65
CA THR A 122 -9.19 -12.68 2.92
C THR A 122 -10.53 -12.00 3.19
N ASP A 123 -10.82 -11.67 4.44
CA ASP A 123 -11.98 -10.88 4.86
C ASP A 123 -11.58 -9.48 5.39
N HIS A 124 -10.29 -9.15 5.31
CA HIS A 124 -9.69 -8.05 6.04
C HIS A 124 -9.23 -6.91 5.12
N PHE A 125 -9.76 -5.71 5.31
CA PHE A 125 -9.27 -4.52 4.61
C PHE A 125 -8.07 -3.96 5.35
N SER A 126 -6.91 -3.92 4.69
CA SER A 126 -5.67 -3.44 5.30
C SER A 126 -4.60 -3.07 4.27
N ARG A 127 -3.38 -2.93 4.76
CA ARG A 127 -2.16 -2.84 3.95
C ARG A 127 -1.66 -4.22 3.60
N TYR A 128 -1.19 -4.35 2.36
CA TYR A 128 -0.66 -5.58 1.80
C TYR A 128 0.63 -5.32 1.02
N ARG A 129 1.56 -6.28 1.06
CA ARG A 129 2.78 -6.26 0.24
C ARG A 129 3.27 -7.69 -0.03
N GLY A 130 3.91 -7.91 -1.17
CA GLY A 130 4.62 -9.17 -1.44
C GLY A 130 5.78 -9.42 -0.48
N ALA A 131 6.10 -10.69 -0.24
CA ALA A 131 7.20 -11.12 0.63
C ALA A 131 8.25 -11.98 -0.12
N TRP A 132 8.41 -11.74 -1.44
CA TRP A 132 9.38 -12.41 -2.31
C TRP A 132 10.58 -11.53 -2.65
#